data_AF-A0A4R8XC03-F1
#
_entry.id   AF-A0A4R8XC03-F1
#
_cell.length_a   1.000
_cell.length_b   1.000
_cell.length_c   1.000
_cell.angle_alpha   90.00
_cell.angle_beta   90.00
_cell.angle_gamma   90.00
#
_symmetry.space_group_name_H-M   'P 1'
#
loop_
_entity.id
_entity.type
_entity.pdbx_description
1 polymer ?
#
loop_
_entity_poly.entity_id
_entity_poly.type
_entity_poly.pdbx_seq_one_letter_code
_entity_poly.pdbx_strand_id
1 'polypeptide(L)'
;MHDDDRALRDQLRAADPARTLPPASPTWLDHRMEQIMTDQSPDTTTVTPTAPRRALRRWMPVVGIASGLAIAAAIVVPLVVGGPEPTVEALQPPMDGGLASGSCLRLEPAAVAAQEHAFAATVLQIQGDTVLLEVRERFAGDVADRVEVTQVDAMTSDFSGVPFVVGQSYLVGAVDGTITGCGVTGADSAELRAVYDAAFPG
;
A
#
# COMPACT_ATOMS: atom_id res chain seq x y z
N MET A 1 -19.25 37.29 21.36
CA MET A 1 -17.89 37.00 20.88
C MET A 1 -16.94 37.43 21.98
N HIS A 2 -16.38 36.45 22.71
CA HIS A 2 -15.54 36.68 23.89
C HIS A 2 -14.20 37.30 23.47
N ASP A 3 -13.55 38.03 24.36
CA ASP A 3 -12.27 38.68 24.09
C ASP A 3 -11.16 37.66 23.75
N ASP A 4 -11.27 36.43 24.28
CA ASP A 4 -10.38 35.30 23.96
C ASP A 4 -10.44 34.92 22.48
N ASP A 5 -11.62 34.95 21.86
CA ASP A 5 -11.76 34.65 20.42
C ASP A 5 -11.09 35.72 19.55
N ARG A 6 -10.93 36.96 20.04
CA ARG A 6 -10.23 38.02 19.31
C ARG A 6 -8.73 37.84 19.43
N ALA A 7 -8.24 37.61 20.65
CA ALA A 7 -6.83 37.35 20.91
C ALA A 7 -6.32 36.14 20.12
N LEU A 8 -7.10 35.06 20.07
CA LEU A 8 -6.77 33.88 19.27
C LEU A 8 -6.72 34.18 17.77
N ARG A 9 -7.70 34.92 17.24
CA ARG A 9 -7.71 35.31 15.82
C ARG A 9 -6.54 36.21 15.45
N ASP A 10 -6.12 37.09 16.36
CA ASP A 10 -4.97 37.96 16.14
C ASP A 10 -3.65 37.18 16.17
N GLN A 11 -3.52 36.17 17.04
CA GLN A 11 -2.37 35.26 17.02
C GLN A 11 -2.31 34.43 15.73
N LEU A 12 -3.44 33.88 15.29
CA LEU A 12 -3.50 33.10 14.04
C LEU A 12 -3.15 33.97 12.83
N ARG A 13 -3.64 35.21 12.76
CA ARG A 13 -3.26 36.17 11.72
C ARG A 13 -1.81 36.61 11.80
N ALA A 14 -1.23 36.67 12.99
CA ALA A 14 0.18 37.01 13.17
C ALA A 14 1.12 35.90 12.68
N ALA A 15 0.69 34.64 12.78
CA ALA A 15 1.45 33.48 12.30
C ALA A 15 1.28 33.20 10.79
N ASP A 16 0.38 33.90 10.10
CA ASP A 16 0.13 33.68 8.66
C ASP A 16 1.27 34.26 7.79
N PRO A 17 2.07 33.42 7.11
CA PRO A 17 3.14 33.88 6.24
C PRO A 17 2.64 34.64 5.01
N ALA A 18 1.36 34.49 4.63
CA ALA A 18 0.76 35.24 3.52
C ALA A 18 0.48 36.71 3.88
N ARG A 19 0.59 37.09 5.16
CA ARG A 19 0.30 38.46 5.61
C ARG A 19 1.22 39.52 5.00
N THR A 20 2.43 39.14 4.58
CA THR A 20 3.39 40.05 3.92
C THR A 20 3.22 40.10 2.41
N LEU A 21 2.32 39.31 1.84
CA LEU A 21 2.09 39.29 0.39
C LEU A 21 1.09 40.37 -0.01
N PRO A 22 1.30 41.03 -1.17
CA PRO A 22 0.28 41.89 -1.73
C PRO A 22 -0.98 41.08 -2.07
N PRO A 23 -2.18 41.66 -1.96
CA PRO A 23 -3.40 40.99 -2.36
C PRO A 23 -3.33 40.61 -3.84
N ALA A 24 -3.85 39.43 -4.17
CA ALA A 24 -3.95 39.00 -5.57
C ALA A 24 -4.82 39.98 -6.36
N SER A 25 -4.45 40.24 -7.62
CA SER A 25 -5.27 41.12 -8.46
C SER A 25 -6.62 40.44 -8.77
N PRO A 26 -7.74 41.20 -8.82
CA PRO A 26 -9.05 40.62 -9.12
C PRO A 26 -9.07 39.88 -10.47
N THR A 27 -8.40 40.43 -11.48
CA THR A 27 -8.29 39.82 -12.81
C THR A 27 -7.51 38.51 -12.80
N TRP A 28 -6.48 38.39 -11.95
CA TRP A 28 -5.74 37.14 -11.80
C TRP A 28 -6.60 36.07 -11.12
N LEU A 29 -7.39 36.46 -10.11
CA LEU A 29 -8.33 35.56 -9.43
C LEU A 29 -9.40 35.05 -10.40
N ASP A 30 -10.02 35.93 -11.17
CA ASP A 30 -11.04 35.56 -12.15
C ASP A 30 -10.50 34.58 -13.19
N HIS A 31 -9.34 34.88 -13.78
CA HIS A 31 -8.70 33.96 -14.72
C HIS A 31 -8.30 32.63 -14.09
N ARG A 32 -7.86 32.63 -12.82
CA ARG A 32 -7.47 31.38 -12.15
C ARG A 32 -8.68 30.51 -11.83
N MET A 33 -9.79 31.13 -11.43
CA MET A 33 -11.06 30.44 -11.22
C MET A 33 -11.61 29.87 -12.53
N GLU A 34 -11.56 30.65 -13.62
CA GLU A 34 -11.94 30.18 -14.95
C GLU A 34 -11.06 29.00 -15.41
N GLN A 35 -9.75 29.06 -15.20
CA GLN A 35 -8.83 27.94 -15.48
C GLN A 35 -9.21 26.67 -14.70
N ILE A 36 -9.47 26.76 -13.39
CA ILE A 36 -9.84 25.60 -12.57
C ILE A 36 -11.15 24.98 -13.06
N MET A 37 -12.11 25.81 -13.48
CA MET A 37 -13.41 25.34 -13.99
C MET A 37 -13.31 24.76 -15.41
N THR A 38 -12.32 25.19 -16.19
CA THR A 38 -12.13 24.76 -17.60
C THR A 38 -11.15 23.59 -17.72
N ASP A 39 -10.20 23.44 -16.80
CA ASP A 39 -9.29 22.30 -16.73
C ASP A 39 -10.02 21.07 -16.18
N GLN A 40 -10.82 20.42 -17.04
CA GLN A 40 -11.25 19.03 -16.88
C GLN A 40 -10.43 18.08 -17.77
N SER A 41 -9.13 18.33 -17.94
CA SER A 41 -8.25 17.39 -18.64
C SER A 41 -7.52 16.51 -17.65
N PRO A 42 -7.85 15.20 -17.54
CA PRO A 42 -6.94 14.23 -16.96
C PRO A 42 -5.82 13.99 -17.97
N ASP A 43 -4.90 14.95 -18.11
CA ASP A 43 -3.66 14.69 -18.82
C ASP A 43 -2.75 13.90 -17.89
N THR A 44 -3.05 12.60 -17.80
CA THR A 44 -2.09 11.62 -17.32
C THR A 44 -0.99 11.56 -18.37
N THR A 45 -0.05 12.51 -18.31
CA THR A 45 1.18 12.42 -19.11
C THR A 45 1.99 11.29 -18.52
N THR A 46 1.69 10.09 -19.01
CA THR A 46 2.51 8.91 -18.79
C THR A 46 3.83 9.22 -19.48
N VAL A 47 4.81 9.71 -18.73
CA VAL A 47 6.18 9.86 -19.22
C VAL A 47 6.69 8.45 -19.44
N THR A 48 6.45 7.95 -20.66
CA THR A 48 7.05 6.73 -21.15
C THR A 48 8.52 7.06 -21.41
N PRO A 49 9.49 6.52 -20.67
CA PRO A 49 10.88 6.69 -21.03
C PRO A 49 11.06 6.11 -22.45
N THR A 50 11.33 6.99 -23.41
CA THR A 50 11.68 6.60 -24.78
C THR A 50 13.07 6.01 -24.74
N ALA A 51 13.16 4.69 -24.54
CA ALA A 51 14.40 3.94 -24.75
C ALA A 51 14.73 3.93 -26.26
N PRO A 52 15.98 4.25 -26.67
CA PRO A 52 16.36 4.23 -28.07
C PRO A 52 16.36 2.81 -28.62
N ARG A 53 15.51 2.59 -29.63
CA ARG A 53 15.37 1.31 -30.35
C ARG A 53 16.63 1.00 -31.16
N ARG A 54 17.49 0.09 -30.67
CA ARG A 54 18.48 -0.61 -31.49
C ARG A 54 17.78 -1.74 -32.24
N ALA A 55 17.71 -1.61 -33.57
CA ALA A 55 17.11 -2.58 -34.46
C ALA A 55 17.95 -3.87 -34.53
N LEU A 56 17.42 -4.98 -34.04
CA LEU A 56 17.93 -6.32 -34.34
C LEU A 56 16.83 -7.16 -34.98
N ARG A 57 16.85 -7.07 -36.31
CA ARG A 57 16.55 -8.09 -37.34
C ARG A 57 15.93 -9.42 -36.85
N ARG A 58 14.61 -9.51 -37.03
CA ARG A 58 13.80 -10.58 -37.65
C ARG A 58 14.21 -12.03 -37.31
N TRP A 59 13.25 -12.79 -36.77
CA TRP A 59 12.70 -14.02 -37.37
C TRP A 59 11.39 -14.38 -36.62
N MET A 60 10.27 -14.44 -37.35
CA MET A 60 9.00 -15.05 -36.90
C MET A 60 9.00 -16.53 -37.30
N PRO A 61 8.21 -17.37 -36.62
CA PRO A 61 6.98 -17.77 -37.28
C PRO A 61 5.72 -17.61 -36.43
N VAL A 62 4.65 -17.29 -37.15
CA VAL A 62 3.26 -17.10 -36.75
C VAL A 62 2.64 -18.43 -36.34
N VAL A 63 1.98 -18.47 -35.19
CA VAL A 63 0.80 -19.32 -34.96
C VAL A 63 -0.22 -18.46 -34.22
N GLY A 64 -1.31 -18.13 -34.92
CA GLY A 64 -2.50 -17.54 -34.31
C GLY A 64 -3.44 -18.61 -33.81
N ILE A 65 -4.22 -18.29 -32.78
CA ILE A 65 -5.61 -18.74 -32.60
C ILE A 65 -6.32 -17.61 -31.85
N ALA A 66 -7.41 -17.15 -32.44
CA ALA A 66 -8.42 -16.34 -31.80
C ALA A 66 -9.39 -17.25 -31.04
N SER A 67 -9.72 -16.89 -29.80
CA SER A 67 -11.01 -17.26 -29.18
C SER A 67 -11.11 -16.57 -27.83
N GLY A 68 -12.01 -15.60 -27.73
CA GLY A 68 -12.53 -15.15 -26.45
C GLY A 68 -13.35 -16.25 -25.82
N LEU A 69 -13.23 -16.38 -24.50
CA LEU A 69 -14.20 -17.06 -23.63
C LEU A 69 -13.94 -16.56 -22.21
N ALA A 70 -14.89 -15.79 -21.70
CA ALA A 70 -15.06 -15.61 -20.27
C ALA A 70 -15.24 -16.99 -19.64
N ILE A 71 -14.34 -17.37 -18.74
CA ILE A 71 -14.51 -18.57 -17.92
C ILE A 71 -14.38 -18.12 -16.47
N ALA A 72 -15.52 -18.24 -15.79
CA ALA A 72 -15.66 -18.19 -14.36
C ALA A 72 -14.78 -19.27 -13.70
N ALA A 73 -14.17 -18.88 -12.57
CA ALA A 73 -13.69 -19.70 -11.47
C ALA A 73 -13.47 -21.20 -11.73
N ALA A 74 -12.21 -21.63 -11.78
CA ALA A 74 -11.79 -22.92 -11.23
C ALA A 74 -10.29 -22.90 -10.91
N ILE A 75 -9.99 -23.18 -9.65
CA ILE A 75 -8.68 -23.35 -9.03
C ILE A 75 -7.96 -24.58 -9.62
N VAL A 76 -6.64 -24.58 -9.49
CA VAL A 76 -5.66 -25.70 -9.54
C VAL A 76 -4.88 -25.84 -10.86
N VAL A 77 -3.66 -25.29 -10.88
CA VAL A 77 -2.56 -25.88 -11.64
C VAL A 77 -1.52 -26.41 -10.65
N PRO A 78 -1.29 -27.74 -10.59
CA PRO A 78 -0.27 -28.33 -9.76
C PRO A 78 1.07 -28.31 -10.52
N LEU A 79 2.07 -27.60 -9.99
CA LEU A 79 3.45 -27.80 -10.40
C LEU A 79 4.03 -28.92 -9.55
N VAL A 80 4.25 -30.06 -10.21
CA VAL A 80 4.81 -31.31 -9.72
C VAL A 80 6.20 -31.09 -9.11
N VAL A 81 6.28 -30.95 -7.79
CA VAL A 81 7.41 -31.36 -6.93
C VAL A 81 6.80 -31.75 -5.58
N GLY A 82 6.97 -33.01 -5.16
CA GLY A 82 6.32 -33.57 -3.98
C GLY A 82 6.78 -32.94 -2.66
N GLY A 83 6.00 -31.99 -2.17
CA GLY A 83 6.01 -31.48 -0.80
C GLY A 83 4.58 -31.48 -0.23
N PRO A 84 4.41 -31.42 1.11
CA PRO A 84 3.08 -31.34 1.73
C PRO A 84 2.26 -30.18 1.14
N GLU A 85 0.95 -30.41 0.97
CA GLU A 85 0.04 -29.39 0.43
C GLU A 85 0.14 -28.11 1.27
N PRO A 86 0.46 -26.94 0.67
CA PRO A 86 0.54 -25.71 1.42
C PRO A 86 -0.87 -25.33 1.89
N THR A 87 -1.05 -25.24 3.21
CA THR A 87 -2.24 -24.62 3.80
C THR A 87 -2.32 -23.16 3.32
N VAL A 88 -3.54 -22.69 3.05
CA VAL A 88 -3.81 -21.31 2.61
C VAL A 88 -4.72 -20.65 3.64
N GLU A 89 -4.32 -19.49 4.14
CA GLU A 89 -5.11 -18.65 5.05
C GLU A 89 -5.35 -17.26 4.42
N ALA A 90 -6.58 -16.74 4.56
CA ALA A 90 -6.94 -15.43 4.02
C ALA A 90 -6.92 -14.37 5.12
N LEU A 91 -6.19 -13.27 4.91
CA LEU A 91 -6.17 -12.11 5.80
C LEU A 91 -6.78 -10.88 5.11
N GLN A 92 -7.61 -10.14 5.85
CA GLN A 92 -8.23 -8.92 5.37
C GLN A 92 -7.33 -7.71 5.65
N PRO A 93 -7.28 -6.72 4.74
CA PRO A 93 -6.68 -5.43 5.05
C PRO A 93 -7.59 -4.63 6.00
N PRO A 94 -7.04 -3.64 6.75
CA PRO A 94 -7.86 -2.77 7.58
C PRO A 94 -8.72 -1.89 6.66
N MET A 95 -10.00 -2.25 6.53
CA MET A 95 -10.98 -1.56 5.66
C MET A 95 -11.71 -0.43 6.36
N ASP A 96 -11.66 -0.41 7.69
CA ASP A 96 -12.24 0.63 8.53
C ASP A 96 -11.10 1.46 9.12
N GLY A 97 -11.20 2.79 9.02
CA GLY A 97 -10.40 3.75 9.79
C GLY A 97 -10.64 3.66 11.31
N GLY A 98 -10.80 2.45 11.84
CA GLY A 98 -10.89 2.14 13.25
C GLY A 98 -9.55 2.46 13.92
N LEU A 99 -9.52 3.56 14.66
CA LEU A 99 -8.39 4.08 15.45
C LEU A 99 -7.12 4.48 14.67
N ALA A 100 -7.01 4.16 13.37
CA ALA A 100 -5.86 4.52 12.51
C ALA A 100 -5.96 5.92 11.84
N SER A 101 -7.04 6.68 12.06
CA SER A 101 -7.11 8.08 11.62
C SER A 101 -6.37 9.06 12.55
N GLY A 102 -5.79 8.56 13.65
CA GLY A 102 -4.86 9.30 14.50
C GLY A 102 -3.44 8.96 14.09
N SER A 103 -2.58 9.96 13.92
CA SER A 103 -1.14 9.81 13.67
C SER A 103 -0.58 8.55 14.31
N CYS A 104 -0.10 7.60 13.50
CA CYS A 104 0.49 6.37 14.01
C CYS A 104 1.60 6.73 15.00
N LEU A 105 1.45 6.27 16.24
CA LEU A 105 2.49 6.41 17.25
C LEU A 105 3.74 5.66 16.77
N ARG A 106 4.92 6.01 17.32
CA ARG A 106 6.14 5.25 17.03
C ARG A 106 5.89 3.77 17.31
N LEU A 107 6.25 2.92 16.34
CA LEU A 107 6.18 1.47 16.50
C LEU A 107 7.17 1.03 17.59
N GLU A 108 6.63 0.42 18.65
CA GLU A 108 7.40 -0.16 19.75
C GLU A 108 7.33 -1.70 19.68
N PRO A 109 8.37 -2.44 20.12
CA PRO A 109 8.39 -3.91 20.06
C PRO A 109 7.19 -4.57 20.76
N ALA A 110 6.70 -3.97 21.86
CA ALA A 110 5.53 -4.47 22.58
C ALA A 110 4.24 -4.50 21.73
N ALA A 111 4.10 -3.59 20.76
CA ALA A 111 2.95 -3.57 19.84
C ALA A 111 3.04 -4.71 18.81
N VAL A 112 4.25 -5.10 18.42
CA VAL A 112 4.50 -6.24 17.55
C VAL A 112 4.33 -7.56 18.31
N ALA A 113 4.77 -7.62 19.57
CA ALA A 113 4.57 -8.79 20.43
C ALA A 113 3.09 -9.07 20.77
N ALA A 114 2.23 -8.05 20.65
CA ALA A 114 0.79 -8.18 20.86
C ALA A 114 0.02 -8.72 19.64
N GLN A 115 0.69 -8.94 18.50
CA GLN A 115 0.06 -9.51 17.32
C GLN A 115 -0.23 -11.00 17.54
N GLU A 116 -1.39 -11.47 17.06
CA GLU A 116 -1.75 -12.88 17.13
C GLU A 116 -0.92 -13.69 16.14
N HIS A 117 -0.79 -13.16 14.93
CA HIS A 117 0.05 -13.70 13.87
C HIS A 117 1.14 -12.68 13.52
N ALA A 118 2.40 -13.13 13.54
CA ALA A 118 3.55 -12.31 13.14
C ALA A 118 4.53 -13.17 12.33
N PHE A 119 4.81 -12.77 11.09
CA PHE A 119 5.60 -13.58 10.18
C PHE A 119 6.33 -12.74 9.12
N ALA A 120 7.44 -13.27 8.60
CA ALA A 120 8.10 -12.75 7.40
C ALA A 120 7.63 -13.54 6.19
N ALA A 121 7.30 -12.85 5.09
CA ALA A 121 6.86 -13.48 3.86
C ALA A 121 7.42 -12.80 2.61
N THR A 122 7.50 -13.55 1.52
CA THR A 122 7.86 -13.03 0.19
C THR A 122 6.64 -13.05 -0.71
N VAL A 123 6.42 -11.96 -1.47
CA VAL A 123 5.31 -11.90 -2.44
C VAL A 123 5.63 -12.78 -3.64
N LEU A 124 4.82 -13.83 -3.85
CA LEU A 124 4.95 -14.72 -5.00
C LEU A 124 4.31 -14.13 -6.26
N GLN A 125 3.11 -13.59 -6.12
CA GLN A 125 2.33 -13.04 -7.23
C GLN A 125 1.24 -12.09 -6.72
N ILE A 126 0.77 -11.25 -7.62
CA ILE A 126 -0.38 -10.36 -7.42
C ILE A 126 -1.34 -10.62 -8.59
N GLN A 127 -2.58 -10.98 -8.29
CA GLN A 127 -3.64 -11.19 -9.27
C GLN A 127 -4.84 -10.31 -8.94
N GLY A 128 -5.08 -9.29 -9.76
CA GLY A 128 -6.12 -8.31 -9.47
C GLY A 128 -5.81 -7.58 -8.16
N ASP A 129 -6.68 -7.78 -7.17
CA ASP A 129 -6.56 -7.26 -5.81
C ASP A 129 -6.05 -8.31 -4.81
N THR A 130 -5.66 -9.51 -5.25
CA THR A 130 -5.23 -10.59 -4.34
C THR A 130 -3.71 -10.80 -4.43
N VAL A 131 -3.03 -10.71 -3.29
CA VAL A 131 -1.59 -10.92 -3.11
C VAL A 131 -1.36 -12.29 -2.50
N LEU A 132 -0.56 -13.11 -3.16
CA LEU A 132 -0.11 -14.39 -2.60
C LEU A 132 1.26 -14.23 -1.95
N LEU A 133 1.33 -14.48 -0.65
CA LEU A 133 2.52 -14.44 0.18
C LEU A 133 2.99 -15.87 0.50
N GLU A 134 4.29 -16.11 0.40
CA GLU A 134 4.94 -17.33 0.91
C GLU A 134 5.62 -17.02 2.24
N VAL A 135 5.20 -17.71 3.30
CA VAL A 135 5.76 -17.51 4.64
C VAL A 135 7.16 -18.12 4.70
N ARG A 136 8.12 -17.31 5.14
CA ARG A 136 9.53 -17.67 5.25
C ARG A 136 9.97 -17.91 6.68
N GLU A 137 9.38 -17.15 7.60
CA GLU A 137 9.70 -17.19 9.03
C GLU A 137 8.44 -16.84 9.84
N ARG A 138 8.23 -17.54 10.96
CA ARG A 138 7.09 -17.35 11.85
C ARG A 138 7.62 -16.88 13.20
N PHE A 139 7.18 -15.72 13.64
CA PHE A 139 7.54 -15.16 14.95
C PHE A 139 6.46 -15.45 15.99
N ALA A 140 5.18 -15.35 15.60
CA ALA A 140 4.04 -15.64 16.47
C ALA A 140 2.88 -16.26 15.70
N GLY A 141 2.13 -17.11 16.40
CA GLY A 141 0.94 -17.78 15.87
C GLY A 141 1.25 -18.99 14.98
N ASP A 142 0.19 -19.73 14.64
CA ASP A 142 0.27 -20.84 13.70
C ASP A 142 -0.20 -20.35 12.32
N VAL A 143 0.76 -19.88 11.52
CA VAL A 143 0.49 -19.28 10.21
C VAL A 143 0.73 -20.32 9.11
N ALA A 144 -0.22 -20.43 8.18
CA ALA A 144 -0.11 -21.30 7.02
C ALA A 144 1.14 -21.01 6.17
N ASP A 145 1.61 -21.99 5.38
CA ASP A 145 2.80 -21.79 4.52
C ASP A 145 2.57 -20.74 3.43
N ARG A 146 1.30 -20.53 3.04
CA ARG A 146 0.88 -19.50 2.11
C ARG A 146 -0.27 -18.69 2.67
N VAL A 147 -0.20 -17.39 2.45
CA VAL A 147 -1.20 -16.44 2.93
C VAL A 147 -1.70 -15.62 1.76
N GLU A 148 -3.01 -15.52 1.63
CA GLU A 148 -3.67 -14.65 0.66
C GLU A 148 -4.10 -13.37 1.36
N VAL A 149 -3.77 -12.24 0.76
CA VAL A 149 -4.07 -10.91 1.30
C VAL A 149 -4.73 -10.08 0.23
N THR A 150 -5.82 -9.39 0.54
CA THR A 150 -6.38 -8.40 -0.38
C THR A 150 -5.54 -7.11 -0.35
N GLN A 151 -5.02 -6.73 -1.51
CA GLN A 151 -4.34 -5.46 -1.74
C GLN A 151 -5.33 -4.32 -1.59
N VAL A 152 -5.03 -3.37 -0.70
CA VAL A 152 -5.70 -2.07 -0.71
C VAL A 152 -5.08 -1.20 -1.79
N ASP A 153 -5.93 -0.69 -2.69
CA ASP A 153 -5.51 0.29 -3.68
C ASP A 153 -5.04 1.57 -2.95
N ALA A 154 -3.91 2.13 -3.36
CA ALA A 154 -3.32 3.32 -2.75
C ALA A 154 -4.26 4.54 -2.82
N MET A 155 -5.24 4.55 -3.74
CA MET A 155 -6.24 5.61 -3.84
C MET A 155 -7.41 5.47 -2.86
N THR A 156 -7.66 4.26 -2.35
CA THR A 156 -8.75 3.93 -1.42
C THR A 156 -8.24 3.58 -0.03
N SER A 157 -6.94 3.42 0.13
CA SER A 157 -6.28 3.18 1.41
C SER A 157 -6.14 4.48 2.19
N ASP A 158 -6.44 4.43 3.48
CA ASP A 158 -6.12 5.50 4.45
C ASP A 158 -4.59 5.59 4.71
N PHE A 159 -3.75 5.36 3.70
CA PHE A 159 -2.29 5.26 3.75
C PHE A 159 -1.75 4.27 4.81
N SER A 160 -2.62 3.41 5.31
CA SER A 160 -2.31 2.45 6.38
C SER A 160 -1.88 1.09 5.83
N GLY A 161 -2.11 0.83 4.54
CA GLY A 161 -1.67 -0.38 3.85
C GLY A 161 -0.36 -0.18 3.10
N VAL A 162 0.47 -1.22 3.08
CA VAL A 162 1.74 -1.21 2.35
C VAL A 162 1.53 -1.82 0.95
N PRO A 163 1.93 -1.13 -0.13
CA PRO A 163 1.82 -1.69 -1.47
C PRO A 163 2.79 -2.88 -1.60
N PHE A 164 2.22 -4.06 -1.85
CA PHE A 164 3.00 -5.26 -2.10
C PHE A 164 3.59 -5.24 -3.51
N VAL A 165 4.83 -5.70 -3.63
CA VAL A 165 5.55 -5.82 -4.90
C VAL A 165 6.03 -7.26 -5.04
N VAL A 166 5.76 -7.88 -6.19
CA VAL A 166 6.19 -9.25 -6.50
C VAL A 166 7.70 -9.39 -6.33
N GLY A 167 8.12 -10.46 -5.63
CA GLY A 167 9.51 -10.77 -5.35
C GLY A 167 10.14 -10.00 -4.19
N GLN A 168 9.41 -9.08 -3.54
CA GLN A 168 9.87 -8.39 -2.34
C GLN A 168 9.46 -9.15 -1.07
N SER A 169 10.24 -8.95 0.00
CA SER A 169 9.97 -9.53 1.31
C SER A 169 9.36 -8.49 2.25
N TYR A 170 8.43 -8.94 3.09
CA TYR A 170 7.65 -8.13 4.00
C TYR A 170 7.57 -8.80 5.37
N LEU A 171 7.53 -7.98 6.40
CA LEU A 171 7.14 -8.37 7.75
C LEU A 171 5.66 -8.03 7.91
N VAL A 172 4.88 -9.00 8.36
CA VAL A 172 3.41 -8.90 8.46
C VAL A 172 3.01 -9.19 9.90
N GLY A 173 2.14 -8.35 10.44
CA GLY A 173 1.47 -8.57 11.72
C GLY A 173 -0.04 -8.51 11.51
N ALA A 174 -0.77 -9.41 12.15
CA ALA A 174 -2.21 -9.46 12.08
C ALA A 174 -2.85 -9.79 13.45
N VAL A 175 -4.04 -9.25 13.63
CA VAL A 175 -4.94 -9.49 14.77
C VAL A 175 -6.34 -9.69 14.22
N ASP A 176 -7.09 -10.68 14.71
CA ASP A 176 -8.46 -10.99 14.27
C ASP A 176 -8.57 -11.22 12.74
N GLY A 177 -7.57 -11.86 12.15
CA GLY A 177 -7.50 -12.11 10.70
C GLY A 177 -7.26 -10.84 9.84
N THR A 178 -7.02 -9.68 10.47
CA THR A 178 -6.82 -8.41 9.79
C THR A 178 -5.36 -7.97 9.91
N ILE A 179 -4.77 -7.53 8.80
CA ILE A 179 -3.41 -6.99 8.81
C ILE A 179 -3.36 -5.68 9.58
N THR A 180 -2.44 -5.60 10.54
CA THR A 180 -2.21 -4.39 11.33
C THR A 180 -1.35 -3.41 10.53
N GLY A 181 -1.90 -2.19 10.33
CA GLY A 181 -1.20 -1.06 9.74
C GLY A 181 -0.24 -0.35 10.72
N CYS A 182 -0.03 0.95 10.51
CA CYS A 182 0.82 1.79 11.38
C CYS A 182 2.27 1.32 11.56
N GLY A 183 2.83 0.72 10.51
CA GLY A 183 4.23 0.29 10.47
C GLY A 183 4.49 -1.09 11.07
N VAL A 184 3.50 -1.75 11.68
CA VAL A 184 3.62 -3.17 12.08
C VAL A 184 3.86 -4.02 10.85
N THR A 185 3.05 -3.82 9.80
CA THR A 185 3.25 -4.47 8.50
C THR A 185 4.02 -3.56 7.57
N GLY A 186 5.07 -4.09 6.93
CA GLY A 186 5.93 -3.31 6.05
C GLY A 186 6.96 -4.12 5.29
N ALA A 187 7.67 -3.46 4.38
CA ALA A 187 8.81 -4.07 3.71
C ALA A 187 9.81 -4.54 4.75
N ASP A 188 10.48 -5.66 4.46
CA ASP A 188 11.46 -6.28 5.33
C ASP A 188 12.78 -5.48 5.35
N SER A 189 12.72 -4.31 5.96
CA SER A 189 13.83 -3.39 6.14
C SER A 189 14.58 -3.72 7.43
N ALA A 190 15.84 -3.32 7.52
CA ALA A 190 16.67 -3.56 8.70
C ALA A 190 16.05 -2.93 9.97
N GLU A 191 15.39 -1.78 9.83
CA GLU A 191 14.75 -1.06 10.92
C GLU A 191 13.54 -1.82 11.47
N LEU A 192 12.64 -2.29 10.59
CA LEU A 192 11.45 -3.04 11.01
C LEU A 192 11.84 -4.42 11.55
N ARG A 193 12.82 -5.07 10.91
CA ARG A 193 13.37 -6.34 11.38
C ARG A 193 13.90 -6.24 12.81
N ALA A 194 14.66 -5.20 13.12
CA ALA A 194 15.18 -5.00 14.46
C ALA A 194 14.07 -4.87 15.52
N VAL A 195 12.90 -4.30 15.17
CA VAL A 195 11.74 -4.23 16.06
C VAL A 195 11.12 -5.62 16.27
N TYR A 196 10.99 -6.41 15.20
CA TYR A 196 10.51 -7.80 15.28
C TYR A 196 11.44 -8.69 16.10
N ASP A 197 12.75 -8.61 15.87
CA ASP A 197 13.76 -9.36 16.62
C ASP A 197 13.74 -8.98 18.11
N ALA A 198 13.51 -7.69 18.43
CA ALA A 198 13.37 -7.21 19.80
C ALA A 198 12.04 -7.64 20.45
N ALA A 199 10.97 -7.80 19.66
CA ALA A 199 9.66 -8.24 20.12
C ALA A 199 9.62 -9.74 20.41
N PHE A 200 10.35 -10.52 19.61
CA PHE A 200 10.42 -11.98 19.70
C PHE A 200 11.88 -12.44 19.87
N PRO A 201 12.50 -12.14 21.03
CA PRO A 201 13.83 -12.66 21.33
C PRO A 201 13.75 -14.18 21.49
N GLY A 202 14.23 -14.90 20.46
CA GLY A 202 14.42 -16.35 20.49
C GLY A 202 15.55 -16.80 21.41
#